data_AF-A0A960IT15-F1
#
_entry.id   AF-A0A960IT15-F1
#
_cell.length_a   1.000
_cell.length_b   1.000
_cell.length_c   1.000
_cell.angle_alpha   90.00
_cell.angle_beta   90.00
_cell.angle_gamma   90.00
#
_symmetry.space_group_name_H-M   'P 1'
#
loop_
_entity.id
_entity.type
_entity.pdbx_description
1 polymer ?
#
loop_
_entity_poly.entity_id
_entity_poly.type
_entity_poly.pdbx_seq_one_letter_code
_entity_poly.pdbx_strand_id
1 'polypeptide(L)'
;MLLHSDESKFSRTSKRRIAVAVLAASVLVAGACTRSSDDVEAGSSETSAPAGGDDSSGSGGQSDAGPGDFGDLTDVCGPGDASGATAQGVTDDEIVVGTISDPENAGRPGLNQELFDASTVFTEWCNAAGGINGRKITNVERDAKLSEYKQR
;
A
#
# COMPACT_ATOMS: atom_id res chain seq x y z
N MET A 1 57.41 25.78 -37.40
CA MET A 1 57.62 24.61 -36.51
C MET A 1 57.58 25.18 -35.09
N LEU A 2 56.60 25.02 -34.19
CA LEU A 2 55.60 24.00 -33.87
C LEU A 2 54.52 24.66 -32.96
N LEU A 3 53.56 25.45 -33.46
CA LEU A 3 52.55 26.11 -32.59
C LEU A 3 51.15 26.21 -33.23
N HIS A 4 50.75 25.27 -34.10
CA HIS A 4 49.38 25.26 -34.66
C HIS A 4 48.70 23.87 -34.61
N SER A 5 49.34 22.86 -34.03
CA SER A 5 48.80 21.48 -34.02
C SER A 5 48.08 21.09 -32.73
N ASP A 6 48.08 21.92 -31.68
CA ASP A 6 47.57 21.52 -30.35
C ASP A 6 46.07 21.84 -30.14
N GLU A 7 45.59 22.97 -30.66
CA GLU A 7 44.19 23.41 -30.45
C GLU A 7 43.14 22.51 -31.14
N SER A 8 43.52 21.89 -32.27
CA SER A 8 42.62 21.00 -33.03
C SER A 8 42.35 19.66 -32.33
N LYS A 9 43.29 19.20 -31.49
CA LYS A 9 43.19 17.96 -30.71
C LYS A 9 42.30 18.12 -29.48
N PHE A 10 42.39 19.28 -28.82
CA PHE A 10 41.60 19.58 -27.63
C PHE A 10 40.09 19.66 -27.94
N SER A 11 39.72 20.33 -29.05
CA SER A 11 38.32 20.47 -29.49
C SER A 11 37.67 19.13 -29.87
N ARG A 12 38.40 18.23 -30.54
CA ARG A 12 37.88 16.90 -30.93
C ARG A 12 37.66 15.97 -29.74
N THR A 13 38.51 16.09 -28.71
CA THR A 13 38.44 15.23 -27.52
C THR A 13 37.25 15.63 -26.63
N SER A 14 37.00 16.93 -26.48
CA SER A 14 35.83 17.43 -25.74
C SER A 14 34.50 17.07 -26.43
N LYS A 15 34.40 17.23 -27.76
CA LYS A 15 33.21 16.85 -28.54
C LYS A 15 32.92 15.35 -28.51
N ARG A 16 33.97 14.49 -28.53
CA ARG A 16 33.82 13.04 -28.37
C ARG A 16 33.37 12.65 -26.95
N ARG A 17 33.90 13.30 -25.91
CA ARG A 17 33.47 13.07 -24.52
C ARG A 17 32.03 13.51 -24.27
N ILE A 18 31.61 14.64 -24.84
CA ILE A 18 30.22 15.12 -24.77
C ILE A 18 29.29 14.18 -25.54
N ALA A 19 29.67 13.73 -26.74
CA ALA A 19 28.87 12.77 -27.51
C ALA A 19 28.71 11.41 -26.80
N VAL A 20 29.78 10.92 -26.15
CA VAL A 20 29.73 9.68 -25.34
C VAL A 20 28.87 9.87 -24.09
N ALA A 21 28.97 11.02 -23.42
CA ALA A 21 28.15 11.32 -22.24
C ALA A 21 26.65 11.43 -22.57
N VAL A 22 26.30 12.07 -23.70
CA VAL A 22 24.90 12.16 -24.16
C VAL A 22 24.36 10.79 -24.55
N LEU A 23 25.16 9.95 -25.23
CA LEU A 23 24.73 8.61 -25.64
C LEU A 23 24.56 7.66 -24.44
N ALA A 24 25.43 7.76 -23.44
CA ALA A 24 25.29 7.01 -22.17
C ALA A 24 24.05 7.45 -21.37
N ALA A 25 23.74 8.75 -21.34
CA ALA A 25 22.54 9.26 -20.68
C ALA A 25 21.25 8.78 -21.36
N SER A 26 21.23 8.66 -22.69
CA SER A 26 20.07 8.13 -23.42
C SER A 26 19.82 6.62 -23.21
N VAL A 27 20.85 5.83 -22.92
CA VAL A 27 20.70 4.40 -22.59
C VAL A 27 20.10 4.19 -21.19
N LEU A 28 20.37 5.11 -20.25
CA LEU A 28 19.84 5.04 -18.89
C LEU A 28 18.33 5.36 -18.82
N VAL A 29 17.79 6.18 -19.72
CA VAL A 29 16.36 6.57 -19.71
C VAL A 29 15.45 5.46 -20.24
N ALA A 30 15.94 4.59 -21.15
CA ALA A 30 15.16 3.46 -21.66
C ALA A 30 15.07 2.29 -20.65
N GLY A 31 16.02 2.17 -19.72
CA GLY A 31 16.02 1.11 -18.70
C GLY A 31 15.03 1.34 -17.55
N ALA A 32 14.60 2.57 -17.30
CA ALA A 32 13.69 2.89 -16.19
C ALA A 32 12.20 2.57 -16.49
N CYS A 33 11.87 2.13 -17.71
CA CYS A 33 10.51 1.74 -18.09
C CYS A 33 10.33 0.23 -18.28
N THR A 34 11.38 -0.60 -18.15
CA THR A 34 11.23 -2.06 -18.14
C THR A 34 11.19 -2.58 -16.71
N ARG A 35 9.97 -2.58 -16.15
CA ARG A 35 9.67 -3.39 -14.97
C ARG A 35 9.40 -4.79 -15.52
N SER A 36 10.47 -5.56 -15.71
CA SER A 36 10.32 -7.01 -15.70
C SER A 36 10.18 -7.36 -14.24
N SER A 37 8.97 -7.76 -13.85
CA SER A 37 8.74 -8.49 -12.61
C SER A 37 9.70 -9.69 -12.53
N ASP A 38 10.09 -10.07 -11.31
CA ASP A 38 10.90 -11.23 -10.90
C ASP A 38 12.27 -10.97 -10.23
N ASP A 39 12.50 -9.78 -9.66
CA ASP A 39 13.52 -9.62 -8.61
C ASP A 39 12.83 -9.34 -7.26
N VAL A 40 12.73 -10.39 -6.43
CA VAL A 40 12.41 -10.28 -5.01
C VAL A 40 13.62 -9.74 -4.27
N GLU A 41 13.57 -8.47 -3.87
CA GLU A 41 14.52 -7.90 -2.90
C GLU A 41 14.34 -8.59 -1.54
N ALA A 42 15.24 -9.51 -1.23
CA ALA A 42 15.33 -10.19 0.05
C ALA A 42 15.82 -9.21 1.14
N GLY A 43 14.90 -8.44 1.70
CA GLY A 43 15.08 -7.79 2.99
C GLY A 43 15.07 -8.84 4.11
N SER A 44 16.25 -9.34 4.48
CA SER A 44 16.41 -10.26 5.62
C SER A 44 16.00 -9.60 6.93
N SER A 45 14.88 -10.03 7.52
CA SER A 45 14.73 -10.31 8.97
C SER A 45 13.39 -11.06 9.23
N GLU A 46 13.46 -12.38 9.08
CA GLU A 46 12.89 -13.44 9.94
C GLU A 46 11.44 -13.26 10.48
N THR A 47 10.47 -13.79 9.74
CA THR A 47 9.45 -14.70 10.29
C THR A 47 9.09 -15.72 9.21
N SER A 48 9.49 -16.97 9.40
CA SER A 48 9.27 -18.06 8.46
C SER A 48 7.78 -18.43 8.40
N ALA A 49 7.12 -18.15 7.27
CA ALA A 49 5.91 -18.84 6.85
C ALA A 49 6.31 -19.93 5.83
N PRO A 50 5.67 -21.12 5.82
CA PRO A 50 6.06 -22.16 4.88
C PRO A 50 5.72 -21.76 3.44
N ALA A 51 6.65 -22.07 2.54
CA ALA A 51 6.47 -21.94 1.11
C ALA A 51 5.43 -22.95 0.61
N GLY A 52 4.34 -22.43 0.05
CA GLY A 52 3.41 -23.16 -0.81
C GLY A 52 3.31 -22.42 -2.12
N GLY A 53 4.24 -22.72 -3.03
CA GLY A 53 4.11 -22.31 -4.42
C GLY A 53 3.14 -23.23 -5.12
N ASP A 54 2.04 -22.68 -5.62
CA ASP A 54 1.37 -23.19 -6.81
C ASP A 54 0.86 -21.98 -7.59
N ASP A 55 1.60 -21.65 -8.64
CA ASP A 55 1.26 -20.65 -9.64
C ASP A 55 0.19 -21.25 -10.54
N SER A 56 -1.01 -21.34 -10.00
CA SER A 56 -2.22 -21.46 -10.78
C SER A 56 -2.92 -20.11 -10.71
N SER A 57 -2.71 -19.29 -11.75
CA SER A 57 -3.76 -18.39 -12.25
C SER A 57 -4.95 -19.23 -12.70
N GLY A 58 -5.58 -19.92 -11.74
CA GLY A 58 -6.95 -20.34 -11.85
C GLY A 58 -7.75 -19.06 -11.76
N SER A 59 -8.50 -18.76 -12.82
CA SER A 59 -9.78 -18.09 -12.65
C SER A 59 -10.56 -18.96 -11.66
N GLY A 60 -10.36 -18.73 -10.37
CA GLY A 60 -11.16 -19.34 -9.31
C GLY A 60 -12.58 -19.03 -9.69
N GLY A 61 -13.32 -20.07 -10.10
CA GLY A 61 -14.74 -19.93 -10.37
C GLY A 61 -15.32 -19.20 -9.18
N GLN A 62 -16.12 -18.17 -9.44
CA GLN A 62 -16.75 -17.38 -8.40
C GLN A 62 -17.57 -18.34 -7.53
N SER A 63 -16.94 -18.81 -6.45
CA SER A 63 -17.61 -19.43 -5.34
C SER A 63 -18.67 -18.44 -4.93
N ASP A 64 -19.90 -18.91 -4.72
CA ASP A 64 -20.95 -18.05 -4.19
C ASP A 64 -20.51 -17.66 -2.78
N ALA A 65 -19.81 -16.52 -2.68
CA ALA A 65 -19.20 -16.05 -1.46
C ALA A 65 -20.32 -15.81 -0.44
N GLY A 66 -20.18 -16.40 0.74
CA GLY A 66 -21.08 -16.14 1.84
C GLY A 66 -21.10 -14.64 2.19
N PRO A 67 -22.16 -14.16 2.85
CA PRO A 67 -22.34 -12.74 3.15
C PRO A 67 -21.20 -12.10 3.97
N GLY A 68 -20.35 -12.90 4.63
CA GLY A 68 -19.17 -12.45 5.36
C GLY A 68 -17.86 -13.06 4.87
N ASP A 69 -17.80 -13.60 3.66
CA ASP A 69 -16.57 -14.06 3.03
C ASP A 69 -15.87 -12.90 2.29
N PHE A 70 -14.54 -12.90 2.28
CA PHE A 70 -13.74 -11.90 1.59
C PHE A 70 -12.75 -12.58 0.65
N GLY A 71 -13.10 -12.63 -0.65
CA GLY A 71 -12.30 -13.35 -1.64
C GLY A 71 -12.30 -14.85 -1.36
N ASP A 72 -11.12 -15.40 -1.08
CA ASP A 72 -10.90 -16.79 -0.68
C ASP A 72 -10.91 -17.01 0.84
N LEU A 73 -10.95 -15.92 1.64
CA LEU A 73 -11.12 -16.00 3.08
C LEU A 73 -12.60 -16.22 3.42
N THR A 74 -12.92 -17.41 3.91
CA THR A 74 -14.28 -17.75 4.36
C THR A 74 -14.48 -17.40 5.83
N ASP A 75 -15.73 -17.15 6.22
CA ASP A 75 -16.15 -16.92 7.61
C ASP A 75 -15.42 -15.75 8.31
N VAL A 76 -15.04 -14.72 7.56
CA VAL A 76 -14.40 -13.51 8.14
C VAL A 76 -15.37 -12.78 9.06
N CYS A 77 -16.60 -12.62 8.59
CA CYS A 77 -17.70 -12.03 9.34
C CYS A 77 -18.87 -13.01 9.42
N GLY A 78 -19.51 -13.09 10.59
CA GLY A 78 -20.55 -14.05 10.85
C GLY A 78 -21.11 -13.95 12.26
N PRO A 79 -22.25 -14.60 12.51
CA PRO A 79 -22.81 -14.71 13.85
C PRO A 79 -21.87 -15.47 14.79
N GLY A 80 -22.04 -15.26 16.09
CA GLY A 80 -21.26 -15.94 17.13
C GLY A 80 -21.68 -15.48 18.53
N ASP A 81 -21.06 -16.08 19.54
CA ASP A 81 -21.33 -15.82 20.97
C ASP A 81 -20.00 -15.68 21.71
N ALA A 82 -19.23 -14.67 21.30
CA ALA A 82 -17.86 -14.49 21.75
C ALA A 82 -17.80 -14.00 23.20
N SER A 83 -17.06 -14.69 24.05
CA SER A 83 -16.86 -14.32 25.46
C SER A 83 -15.39 -14.16 25.85
N GLY A 84 -15.11 -13.47 26.96
CA GLY A 84 -13.78 -13.40 27.55
C GLY A 84 -12.88 -12.31 26.98
N ALA A 85 -13.43 -11.14 26.66
CA ALA A 85 -12.67 -10.02 26.10
C ALA A 85 -11.63 -9.43 27.09
N THR A 86 -10.36 -9.35 26.67
CA THR A 86 -9.24 -8.81 27.49
C THR A 86 -8.46 -7.68 26.81
N ALA A 87 -8.66 -7.48 25.50
CA ALA A 87 -7.99 -6.43 24.74
C ALA A 87 -8.73 -5.09 24.86
N GLN A 88 -7.99 -3.98 24.79
CA GLN A 88 -8.60 -2.66 24.80
C GLN A 88 -9.50 -2.46 23.59
N GLY A 89 -10.70 -1.92 23.84
CA GLY A 89 -11.70 -1.69 22.80
C GLY A 89 -12.48 -2.94 22.39
N VAL A 90 -12.27 -4.07 23.06
CA VAL A 90 -12.95 -5.32 22.75
C VAL A 90 -13.80 -5.73 23.95
N THR A 91 -15.08 -5.99 23.74
CA THR A 91 -16.04 -6.52 24.72
C THR A 91 -16.65 -7.81 24.18
N ASP A 92 -17.53 -8.45 24.94
CA ASP A 92 -18.20 -9.67 24.48
C ASP A 92 -19.09 -9.43 23.26
N ASP A 93 -19.64 -8.21 23.12
CA ASP A 93 -20.57 -7.83 22.06
C ASP A 93 -19.97 -6.91 20.97
N GLU A 94 -18.83 -6.27 21.24
CA GLU A 94 -18.34 -5.15 20.43
C GLU A 94 -16.81 -5.16 20.23
N ILE A 95 -16.38 -4.67 19.07
CA ILE A 95 -14.99 -4.32 18.75
C ILE A 95 -14.97 -2.86 18.30
N VAL A 96 -14.35 -1.99 19.08
CA VAL A 96 -14.19 -0.57 18.77
C VAL A 96 -12.87 -0.36 18.03
N VAL A 97 -12.94 0.15 16.80
CA VAL A 97 -11.78 0.41 15.93
C VAL A 97 -11.67 1.89 15.68
N GLY A 98 -10.48 2.46 15.92
CA GLY A 98 -10.18 3.85 15.57
C GLY A 98 -9.64 3.95 14.15
N THR A 99 -10.30 4.73 13.29
CA THR A 99 -9.78 5.06 11.96
C THR A 99 -9.24 6.48 11.97
N ILE A 100 -7.96 6.67 11.64
CA ILE A 100 -7.30 7.97 11.62
C ILE A 100 -7.06 8.39 10.17
N SER A 101 -7.56 9.55 9.79
CA SER A 101 -7.37 10.17 8.47
C SER A 101 -7.42 11.70 8.60
N ASP A 102 -7.31 12.46 7.52
CA ASP A 102 -7.28 13.93 7.55
C ASP A 102 -8.24 14.57 6.52
N PRO A 103 -9.51 14.12 6.41
CA PRO A 103 -10.42 14.65 5.41
C PRO A 103 -10.73 16.14 5.58
N GLU A 104 -10.60 16.68 6.80
CA GLU A 104 -10.79 18.11 7.08
C GLU A 104 -9.53 18.96 6.80
N ASN A 105 -8.48 18.38 6.18
CA ASN A 105 -7.25 19.11 5.88
C ASN A 105 -7.52 20.40 5.09
N ALA A 106 -7.09 21.55 5.63
CA ALA A 106 -7.30 22.86 5.02
C ALA A 106 -6.56 23.05 3.67
N GLY A 107 -5.41 22.40 3.49
CA GLY A 107 -4.60 22.47 2.27
C GLY A 107 -5.08 21.54 1.16
N ARG A 108 -5.81 20.47 1.52
CA ARG A 108 -6.43 19.53 0.59
C ARG A 108 -7.69 18.92 1.21
N PRO A 109 -8.85 19.58 1.07
CA PRO A 109 -10.12 19.03 1.56
C PRO A 109 -10.40 17.65 0.96
N GLY A 110 -10.84 16.71 1.79
CA GLY A 110 -11.05 15.31 1.43
C GLY A 110 -9.75 14.49 1.34
N LEU A 111 -8.63 14.99 1.86
CA LEU A 111 -7.39 14.21 1.92
C LEU A 111 -7.64 12.91 2.69
N ASN A 112 -7.45 11.79 2.00
CA ASN A 112 -7.61 10.45 2.54
C ASN A 112 -9.04 10.13 3.04
N GLN A 113 -10.07 10.83 2.51
CA GLN A 113 -11.48 10.52 2.81
C GLN A 113 -11.81 9.05 2.52
N GLU A 114 -11.19 8.48 1.49
CA GLU A 114 -11.38 7.08 1.11
C GLU A 114 -11.04 6.09 2.23
N LEU A 115 -10.20 6.47 3.20
CA LEU A 115 -9.90 5.61 4.36
C LEU A 115 -11.07 5.57 5.35
N PHE A 116 -11.78 6.69 5.55
CA PHE A 116 -13.00 6.73 6.35
C PHE A 116 -14.13 5.99 5.66
N ASP A 117 -14.30 6.23 4.36
CA ASP A 117 -15.33 5.56 3.55
C ASP A 117 -15.11 4.04 3.53
N ALA A 118 -13.87 3.58 3.32
CA ALA A 118 -13.54 2.16 3.33
C ALA A 118 -13.79 1.51 4.70
N SER A 119 -13.40 2.19 5.79
CA SER A 119 -13.63 1.68 7.15
C SER A 119 -15.12 1.57 7.48
N THR A 120 -15.90 2.58 7.09
CA THR A 120 -17.35 2.60 7.26
C THR A 120 -18.01 1.48 6.46
N VAL A 121 -17.71 1.37 5.16
CA VAL A 121 -18.29 0.31 4.29
C VAL A 121 -17.92 -1.09 4.80
N PHE A 122 -16.66 -1.31 5.20
CA PHE A 122 -16.24 -2.59 5.76
C PHE A 122 -16.99 -2.93 7.04
N THR A 123 -17.10 -1.96 7.95
CA THR A 123 -17.80 -2.13 9.23
C THR A 123 -19.27 -2.45 9.02
N GLU A 124 -19.95 -1.74 8.13
CA GLU A 124 -21.36 -1.99 7.80
C GLU A 124 -21.57 -3.37 7.17
N TRP A 125 -20.74 -3.73 6.19
CA TRP A 125 -20.78 -5.04 5.54
C TRP A 125 -20.58 -6.17 6.57
N CYS A 126 -19.52 -6.08 7.38
CA CYS A 126 -19.21 -7.11 8.37
C CYS A 126 -20.31 -7.24 9.43
N ASN A 127 -20.84 -6.11 9.89
CA ASN A 127 -21.92 -6.10 10.88
C ASN A 127 -23.23 -6.67 10.31
N ALA A 128 -23.52 -6.44 9.03
CA ALA A 128 -24.66 -7.03 8.34
C ALA A 128 -24.54 -8.56 8.21
N ALA A 129 -23.32 -9.09 8.05
CA ALA A 129 -23.05 -10.53 8.03
C ALA A 129 -23.13 -11.20 9.42
N GLY A 130 -23.09 -10.41 10.50
CA GLY A 130 -23.18 -10.92 11.87
C GLY A 130 -22.16 -10.31 12.83
N GLY A 131 -21.13 -9.62 12.33
CA GLY A 131 -20.01 -9.12 13.11
C GLY A 131 -18.81 -10.09 13.04
N ILE A 132 -17.78 -9.86 13.84
CA ILE A 132 -16.65 -10.79 13.96
C ILE A 132 -16.93 -11.73 15.13
N ASN A 133 -17.20 -13.00 14.85
CA ASN A 133 -17.62 -13.98 15.88
C ASN A 133 -18.83 -13.45 16.71
N GLY A 134 -19.79 -12.79 16.04
CA GLY A 134 -20.94 -12.14 16.67
C GLY A 134 -20.70 -10.74 17.22
N ARG A 135 -19.45 -10.26 17.29
CA ARG A 135 -19.12 -8.92 17.81
C ARG A 135 -19.36 -7.85 16.77
N LYS A 136 -20.14 -6.82 17.10
CA LYS A 136 -20.32 -5.67 16.23
C LYS A 136 -19.08 -4.78 16.23
N ILE A 137 -18.67 -4.35 15.04
CA ILE A 137 -17.57 -3.40 14.89
C ILE A 137 -18.16 -1.99 15.00
N THR A 138 -17.56 -1.17 15.84
CA THR A 138 -17.84 0.28 15.91
C THR A 138 -16.64 1.03 15.37
N ASN A 139 -16.83 1.67 14.21
CA ASN A 139 -15.82 2.54 13.61
C ASN A 139 -15.85 3.91 14.30
N VAL A 140 -14.68 4.33 14.79
CA VAL A 140 -14.45 5.59 15.47
C VAL A 140 -13.49 6.43 14.64
N GLU A 141 -14.05 7.33 13.83
CA GLU A 141 -13.26 8.20 12.96
C GLU A 141 -12.59 9.33 13.75
N ARG A 142 -11.35 9.62 13.39
CA ARG A 142 -10.49 10.62 14.03
C ARG A 142 -9.78 11.43 12.97
N ASP A 143 -10.22 12.66 12.78
CA ASP A 143 -9.50 13.62 11.95
C ASP A 143 -8.17 13.99 12.61
N ALA A 144 -7.08 13.82 11.87
CA ALA A 144 -5.72 13.98 12.36
C ALA A 144 -5.33 15.44 12.51
N LYS A 145 -6.03 16.36 11.84
CA LYS A 145 -5.79 17.81 11.89
C LYS A 145 -4.33 18.16 11.63
N LEU A 146 -3.70 17.52 10.64
CA LEU A 146 -2.23 17.53 10.49
C LEU A 146 -1.64 18.94 10.32
N SER A 147 -2.44 19.87 9.78
CA SER A 147 -2.04 21.27 9.59
C SER A 147 -2.52 22.22 10.69
N GLU A 148 -3.34 21.76 11.64
CA GLU A 148 -3.86 22.57 12.74
C GLU A 148 -2.96 22.42 13.99
N TYR A 149 -1.79 23.04 13.94
CA TYR A 149 -0.89 23.07 15.09
C TYR A 149 -1.37 24.06 16.17
N LYS A 150 -1.57 23.58 17.41
CA LYS A 150 -1.64 24.43 18.61
C LYS A 150 -0.29 24.42 19.32
N GLN A 151 0.32 25.60 19.41
CA GLN A 151 1.54 25.81 20.20
C GLN A 151 1.22 25.55 21.68
N ARG A 152 2.04 24.73 22.34
CA ARG A 152 1.87 24.34 23.75
C ARG A 152 2.20 25.49 24.69
#